data_AF-A0A6G7J8W9-F1
#
_entry.id   AF-A0A6G7J8W9-F1
#
_cell.length_a   1.000
_cell.length_b   1.000
_cell.length_c   1.000
_cell.angle_alpha   90.00
_cell.angle_beta   90.00
_cell.angle_gamma   90.00
#
_symmetry.space_group_name_H-M   'P 1'
#
loop_
_entity.id
_entity.type
_entity.pdbx_description
1 polymer ?
#
loop_
_entity_poly.entity_id
_entity_poly.type
_entity_poly.pdbx_seq_one_letter_code
_entity_poly.pdbx_strand_id
1 'polypeptide(L)'
;MQDMLVRLLDLPNISKEENTLLEKEGIIFRRPIAPEKSLVVHWIDMHFSKNWADEAEAAFSALPVNCFIAQKGQKILGFACFESTAKNFFGPTGVLQNERGKGVGKILLVKSLLSLRDMGYAYAIIGGVGPAAYYQQIVDAKIIEKSEKSIYQNLLKQPK
;
A
#
# COMPACT_ATOMS: atom_id res chain seq x y z
N MET A 1 -5.45 14.77 7.83
CA MET A 1 -4.23 14.03 7.40
C MET A 1 -3.71 14.75 6.18
N GLN A 2 -2.39 14.83 6.02
CA GLN A 2 -1.77 15.44 4.84
C GLN A 2 -1.46 14.34 3.82
N ASP A 3 -1.24 14.73 2.57
CA ASP A 3 -0.71 13.86 1.52
C ASP A 3 0.78 14.15 1.30
N MET A 4 1.49 13.18 0.73
CA MET A 4 2.89 13.35 0.37
C MET A 4 3.15 13.05 -1.10
N LEU A 5 4.03 13.82 -1.74
CA LEU A 5 4.53 13.60 -3.08
C LEU A 5 5.81 12.76 -3.03
N VAL A 6 5.90 11.75 -3.88
CA VAL A 6 7.12 10.94 -4.04
C VAL A 6 7.58 10.98 -5.49
N ARG A 7 8.90 11.17 -5.70
CA ARG A 7 9.53 11.02 -7.02
C ARG A 7 9.81 9.55 -7.28
N LEU A 8 9.20 8.98 -8.31
CA LEU A 8 9.25 7.53 -8.56
C LEU A 8 10.56 7.07 -9.22
N LEU A 9 11.39 8.02 -9.67
CA LEU A 9 12.65 7.74 -10.35
C LEU A 9 13.79 7.36 -9.39
N ASP A 10 13.69 7.74 -8.11
CA ASP A 10 14.74 7.52 -7.10
C ASP A 10 14.34 6.47 -6.04
N LEU A 11 13.42 5.56 -6.38
CA LEU A 11 12.97 4.55 -5.43
C LEU A 11 14.12 3.62 -5.03
N PRO A 12 14.22 3.24 -3.74
CA PRO A 12 15.30 2.40 -3.26
C PRO A 12 15.21 0.99 -3.85
N ASN A 13 16.36 0.35 -4.05
CA ASN A 13 16.40 -1.07 -4.35
C ASN A 13 16.05 -1.87 -3.07
N ILE A 14 15.04 -2.74 -3.17
CA ILE A 14 14.53 -3.58 -2.08
C ILE A 14 14.82 -5.08 -2.26
N SER A 15 15.51 -5.47 -3.34
CA SER A 15 15.68 -6.88 -3.70
C SER A 15 16.41 -7.69 -2.63
N LYS A 16 17.38 -7.10 -1.93
CA LYS A 16 18.14 -7.79 -0.89
C LYS A 16 17.25 -8.09 0.32
N GLU A 17 16.49 -7.10 0.79
CA GLU A 17 15.56 -7.26 1.92
C GLU A 17 14.42 -8.23 1.58
N GLU A 18 13.86 -8.14 0.36
CA GLU A 18 12.84 -9.06 -0.12
C GLU A 18 13.34 -10.50 -0.15
N ASN A 19 14.51 -10.75 -0.74
CA ASN A 19 15.13 -12.09 -0.76
C ASN A 19 15.42 -12.61 0.64
N THR A 20 15.88 -11.74 1.55
CA THR A 20 16.15 -12.13 2.95
C THR A 20 14.89 -12.60 3.66
N LEU A 21 13.76 -11.90 3.48
CA LEU A 21 12.48 -12.31 4.07
C LEU A 21 11.93 -13.59 3.45
N LEU A 22 12.15 -13.80 2.16
CA LEU A 22 11.82 -15.06 1.50
C LEU A 22 12.63 -16.22 2.08
N GLU A 23 13.96 -16.12 2.09
CA GLU A 23 14.86 -17.20 2.51
C GLU A 23 14.74 -17.54 4.00
N LYS A 24 14.62 -16.52 4.86
CA LYS A 24 14.64 -16.71 6.32
C LYS A 24 13.25 -16.92 6.91
N GLU A 25 12.24 -16.24 6.39
CA GLU A 25 10.90 -16.25 6.98
C GLU A 25 9.85 -16.93 6.09
N GLY A 26 10.17 -17.25 4.83
CA GLY A 26 9.21 -17.81 3.88
C GLY A 26 8.13 -16.81 3.48
N ILE A 27 8.43 -15.50 3.54
CA ILE A 27 7.50 -14.44 3.19
C ILE A 27 7.65 -14.11 1.71
N ILE A 28 6.55 -14.18 0.97
CA ILE A 28 6.48 -13.76 -0.44
C ILE A 28 5.66 -12.47 -0.58
N PHE A 29 6.00 -11.68 -1.59
CA PHE A 29 5.30 -10.45 -1.95
C PHE A 29 4.77 -10.58 -3.38
N ARG A 30 3.46 -10.53 -3.55
CA ARG A 30 2.84 -10.73 -4.87
C ARG A 30 1.53 -9.98 -5.00
N ARG A 31 1.05 -9.84 -6.23
CA ARG A 31 -0.33 -9.43 -6.49
C ARG A 31 -1.26 -10.63 -6.26
N PRO A 32 -2.35 -10.49 -5.49
CA PRO A 32 -3.39 -11.51 -5.46
C PRO A 32 -4.09 -11.60 -6.83
N ILE A 33 -4.67 -12.76 -7.12
CA ILE A 33 -5.48 -12.97 -8.33
C ILE A 33 -6.98 -12.90 -8.02
N ALA A 34 -7.82 -12.77 -9.04
CA ALA A 34 -9.26 -12.53 -8.86
C ALA A 34 -9.99 -13.52 -7.93
N PRO A 35 -9.73 -14.84 -7.95
CA PRO A 35 -10.33 -15.79 -7.00
C PRO A 35 -10.04 -15.51 -5.52
N GLU A 36 -9.02 -14.71 -5.23
CA GLU A 36 -8.61 -14.38 -3.86
C GLU A 36 -9.25 -13.09 -3.34
N LYS A 37 -10.04 -12.38 -4.17
CA LYS A 37 -10.63 -11.08 -3.82
C LYS A 37 -11.30 -11.11 -2.45
N SER A 38 -12.26 -12.01 -2.25
CA SER A 38 -13.04 -12.05 -1.02
C SER A 38 -12.18 -12.38 0.20
N LEU A 39 -11.13 -13.21 0.05
CA LEU A 39 -10.20 -13.53 1.14
C LEU A 39 -9.40 -12.30 1.56
N VAL A 40 -8.84 -11.57 0.59
CA VAL A 40 -8.03 -10.38 0.86
C VAL A 40 -8.88 -9.24 1.42
N VAL A 41 -10.03 -8.94 0.79
CA VAL A 41 -10.94 -7.86 1.21
C VAL A 41 -11.46 -8.12 2.63
N HIS A 42 -11.93 -9.34 2.92
CA HIS A 42 -12.41 -9.69 4.26
C HIS A 42 -11.29 -9.61 5.32
N TRP A 43 -10.08 -10.05 4.98
CA TRP A 43 -8.93 -9.94 5.88
C TRP A 43 -8.60 -8.48 6.21
N ILE A 44 -8.67 -7.58 5.24
CA ILE A 44 -8.43 -6.14 5.44
C ILE A 44 -9.50 -5.54 6.36
N ASP A 45 -10.77 -5.91 6.17
CA ASP A 45 -11.89 -5.46 7.01
C ASP A 45 -11.67 -5.87 8.47
N MET A 46 -11.34 -7.15 8.69
CA MET A 46 -11.14 -7.74 10.03
C MET A 46 -9.95 -7.14 10.80
N HIS A 47 -8.87 -6.78 10.11
CA HIS A 47 -7.63 -6.35 10.76
C HIS A 47 -7.39 -4.84 10.73
N PHE A 48 -8.09 -4.10 9.87
CA PHE A 48 -7.88 -2.67 9.70
C PHE A 48 -9.21 -1.89 9.74
N SER A 49 -9.88 -1.73 8.61
CA SER A 49 -11.13 -0.98 8.55
C SER A 49 -11.97 -1.34 7.34
N LYS A 50 -13.28 -1.14 7.47
CA LYS A 50 -14.24 -1.32 6.38
C LYS A 50 -13.92 -0.44 5.16
N ASN A 51 -13.54 0.82 5.39
CA ASN A 51 -13.21 1.73 4.29
C ASN A 51 -11.98 1.25 3.50
N TRP A 52 -10.98 0.68 4.17
CA TRP A 52 -9.81 0.13 3.49
C TRP A 52 -10.14 -1.16 2.74
N ALA A 53 -11.09 -1.95 3.23
CA ALA A 53 -11.61 -3.12 2.53
C ALA A 53 -12.34 -2.70 1.23
N ASP A 54 -13.14 -1.62 1.26
CA ASP A 54 -13.79 -1.06 0.07
C ASP A 54 -12.78 -0.57 -0.97
N GLU A 55 -11.75 0.16 -0.53
CA GLU A 55 -10.66 0.61 -1.43
C GLU A 55 -9.88 -0.60 -2.01
N ALA A 56 -9.64 -1.63 -1.20
CA ALA A 56 -9.00 -2.85 -1.71
C ALA A 56 -9.89 -3.59 -2.71
N GLU A 57 -11.20 -3.65 -2.50
CA GLU A 57 -12.14 -4.20 -3.48
C GLU A 57 -12.07 -3.46 -4.82
N ALA A 58 -11.99 -2.12 -4.80
CA ALA A 58 -11.79 -1.34 -6.02
C ALA A 58 -10.47 -1.71 -6.74
N ALA A 59 -9.39 -1.97 -5.99
CA ALA A 59 -8.10 -2.39 -6.55
C ALA A 59 -8.17 -3.72 -7.35
N PHE A 60 -9.11 -4.60 -7.02
CA PHE A 60 -9.38 -5.86 -7.75
C PHE A 60 -10.10 -5.65 -9.08
N SER A 61 -10.56 -4.43 -9.40
CA SER A 61 -11.20 -4.12 -10.69
C SER A 61 -10.19 -3.90 -11.83
N ALA A 62 -8.88 -3.94 -11.54
CA ALA A 62 -7.80 -3.88 -12.53
C ALA A 62 -7.18 -5.26 -12.78
N LEU A 63 -6.65 -5.48 -13.99
CA LEU A 63 -5.87 -6.67 -14.34
C LEU A 63 -4.53 -6.25 -14.98
N PRO A 64 -3.38 -6.48 -14.32
CA PRO A 64 -3.22 -7.11 -13.01
C PRO A 64 -3.81 -6.28 -11.84
N VAL A 65 -4.19 -6.94 -10.75
CA VAL A 65 -4.78 -6.32 -9.55
C VAL A 65 -3.87 -5.26 -8.97
N ASN A 66 -4.38 -4.07 -8.65
CA ASN A 66 -3.58 -2.95 -8.12
C ASN A 66 -3.39 -3.02 -6.59
N CYS A 67 -3.05 -4.21 -6.11
CA CYS A 67 -2.75 -4.49 -4.72
C CYS A 67 -1.60 -5.48 -4.65
N PHE A 68 -0.69 -5.28 -3.71
CA PHE A 68 0.26 -6.30 -3.28
C PHE A 68 -0.12 -6.82 -1.91
N ILE A 69 0.10 -8.11 -1.70
CA ILE A 69 0.04 -8.76 -0.40
C ILE A 69 1.41 -9.31 -0.02
N ALA A 70 1.70 -9.28 1.28
CA ALA A 70 2.77 -10.05 1.89
C ALA A 70 2.14 -11.27 2.58
N GLN A 71 2.63 -12.48 2.31
CA GLN A 71 2.10 -13.69 2.92
C GLN A 71 3.17 -14.70 3.30
N LYS A 72 2.87 -15.54 4.29
CA LYS A 72 3.65 -16.71 4.68
C LYS A 72 2.75 -17.94 4.65
N GLY A 73 2.99 -18.85 3.71
CA GLY A 73 2.03 -19.90 3.39
C GLY A 73 0.65 -19.29 3.08
N GLN A 74 -0.40 -19.74 3.77
CA GLN A 74 -1.78 -19.24 3.62
C GLN A 74 -2.12 -18.02 4.49
N LYS A 75 -1.15 -17.46 5.22
CA LYS A 75 -1.39 -16.33 6.13
C LYS A 75 -0.99 -15.01 5.48
N ILE A 76 -1.94 -14.09 5.35
CA ILE A 76 -1.68 -12.70 4.94
C ILE A 76 -1.09 -11.95 6.13
N LEU A 77 0.00 -11.21 5.89
CA LEU A 77 0.75 -10.46 6.89
C LEU A 77 0.61 -8.94 6.69
N GLY A 78 0.35 -8.52 5.46
CA GLY A 78 0.18 -7.12 5.10
C GLY A 78 -0.29 -6.96 3.67
N PHE A 79 -0.71 -5.74 3.34
CA PHE A 79 -1.20 -5.36 2.03
C PHE A 79 -0.83 -3.92 1.69
N ALA A 80 -0.80 -3.59 0.40
CA ALA A 80 -0.72 -2.23 -0.10
C ALA A 80 -1.47 -2.11 -1.42
N CYS A 81 -2.45 -1.20 -1.46
CA CYS A 81 -3.17 -0.83 -2.67
C CYS A 81 -2.55 0.43 -3.29
N PHE A 82 -2.85 0.63 -4.56
CA PHE A 82 -2.57 1.85 -5.30
C PHE A 82 -3.61 1.97 -6.41
N GLU A 83 -3.82 3.16 -6.96
CA GLU A 83 -4.84 3.38 -7.99
C GLU A 83 -6.25 2.91 -7.55
N SER A 84 -6.52 2.87 -6.24
CA SER A 84 -7.74 2.32 -5.63
C SER A 84 -8.74 3.40 -5.23
N THR A 85 -8.29 4.45 -4.55
CA THR A 85 -9.14 5.58 -4.17
C THR A 85 -9.20 6.63 -5.29
N ALA A 86 -8.06 6.89 -5.92
CA ALA A 86 -7.90 7.84 -7.00
C ALA A 86 -6.70 7.45 -7.89
N LYS A 87 -6.67 8.01 -9.11
CA LYS A 87 -5.52 7.88 -10.01
C LYS A 87 -4.26 8.45 -9.37
N ASN A 88 -3.14 7.76 -9.55
CA ASN A 88 -1.82 8.12 -9.06
C ASN A 88 -1.66 8.16 -7.53
N PHE A 89 -2.60 7.57 -6.77
CA PHE A 89 -2.51 7.47 -5.32
C PHE A 89 -1.97 6.09 -4.90
N PHE A 90 -1.09 6.10 -3.91
CA PHE A 90 -0.72 4.96 -3.09
C PHE A 90 -1.52 4.98 -1.79
N GLY A 91 -2.03 3.82 -1.39
CA GLY A 91 -2.85 3.61 -0.21
C GLY A 91 -4.23 3.03 -0.56
N PRO A 92 -4.88 2.34 0.38
CA PRO A 92 -4.44 2.10 1.76
C PRO A 92 -3.34 1.03 1.84
N THR A 93 -2.65 0.99 2.99
CA THR A 93 -1.64 -0.02 3.29
C THR A 93 -1.64 -0.37 4.77
N GLY A 94 -1.36 -1.63 5.08
CA GLY A 94 -1.32 -2.11 6.45
C GLY A 94 -0.48 -3.37 6.61
N VAL A 95 0.18 -3.49 7.75
CA VAL A 95 0.91 -4.69 8.18
C VAL A 95 0.45 -5.05 9.60
N LEU A 96 0.23 -6.34 9.85
CA LEU A 96 -0.13 -6.85 11.17
C LEU A 96 0.87 -6.36 12.22
N GLN A 97 0.38 -6.03 13.41
CA GLN A 97 1.20 -5.38 14.44
C GLN A 97 2.45 -6.20 14.81
N ASN A 98 2.33 -7.52 14.89
CA ASN A 98 3.42 -8.46 15.19
C ASN A 98 4.41 -8.67 14.02
N GLU A 99 4.10 -8.18 12.82
CA GLU A 99 4.94 -8.25 11.62
C GLU A 99 5.58 -6.90 11.27
N ARG A 100 5.30 -5.85 12.05
CA ARG A 100 5.93 -4.52 11.90
C ARG A 100 7.40 -4.58 12.33
N GLY A 101 8.20 -3.66 11.78
CA GLY A 101 9.65 -3.59 12.05
C GLY A 101 10.50 -4.60 11.28
N LYS A 102 9.90 -5.58 10.59
CA LYS A 102 10.61 -6.59 9.79
C LYS A 102 10.91 -6.18 8.34
N GLY A 103 10.54 -4.97 7.93
CA GLY A 103 10.70 -4.50 6.55
C GLY A 103 9.56 -4.84 5.58
N VAL A 104 8.54 -5.59 6.02
CA VAL A 104 7.35 -5.95 5.20
C VAL A 104 6.69 -4.72 4.58
N GLY A 105 6.42 -3.69 5.38
CA GLY A 105 5.79 -2.45 4.90
C GLY A 105 6.64 -1.71 3.85
N LYS A 106 7.97 -1.70 4.02
CA LYS A 106 8.90 -1.05 3.09
C LYS A 106 8.80 -1.69 1.70
N ILE A 107 8.79 -3.02 1.66
CA ILE A 107 8.70 -3.77 0.40
C ILE A 107 7.35 -3.54 -0.28
N LEU A 108 6.24 -3.63 0.48
CA LEU A 108 4.90 -3.36 -0.04
C LEU A 108 4.77 -1.95 -0.63
N LEU A 109 5.29 -0.94 0.09
CA LEU A 109 5.35 0.45 -0.37
C LEU A 109 6.12 0.56 -1.69
N VAL A 110 7.37 0.11 -1.72
CA VAL A 110 8.24 0.30 -2.87
C VAL A 110 7.73 -0.46 -4.10
N LYS A 111 7.22 -1.69 -3.95
CA LYS A 111 6.61 -2.44 -5.06
C LYS A 111 5.40 -1.72 -5.68
N SER A 112 4.57 -1.12 -4.83
CA SER A 112 3.38 -0.37 -5.28
C SER A 112 3.79 0.90 -6.02
N LEU A 113 4.79 1.63 -5.51
CA LEU A 113 5.33 2.82 -6.17
C LEU A 113 6.06 2.50 -7.48
N LEU A 114 6.80 1.40 -7.54
CA LEU A 114 7.38 0.88 -8.78
C LEU A 114 6.29 0.54 -9.80
N SER A 115 5.16 -0.01 -9.36
CA SER A 115 4.03 -0.28 -10.25
C SER A 115 3.38 0.98 -10.79
N LEU A 116 3.26 2.04 -9.98
CA LEU A 116 2.83 3.36 -10.48
C LEU A 116 3.81 3.92 -11.51
N ARG A 117 5.12 3.73 -11.29
CA ARG A 117 6.14 4.13 -12.26
C ARG A 117 5.98 3.39 -13.59
N ASP A 118 5.77 2.07 -13.53
CA ASP A 118 5.61 1.22 -14.71
C ASP A 118 4.30 1.53 -15.47
N MET A 119 3.31 2.14 -14.81
CA MET A 119 2.11 2.70 -15.44
C MET A 119 2.36 4.03 -16.17
N GLY A 120 3.56 4.62 -16.05
CA GLY A 120 3.94 5.85 -16.72
C GLY A 120 3.93 7.10 -15.83
N TYR A 121 3.71 6.98 -14.52
CA TYR A 121 3.82 8.12 -13.62
C TYR A 121 5.30 8.43 -13.28
N ALA A 122 5.68 9.70 -13.28
CA ALA A 122 6.99 10.15 -12.80
C ALA A 122 7.00 10.47 -11.29
N TYR A 123 5.82 10.80 -10.75
CA TYR A 123 5.59 11.14 -9.35
C TYR A 123 4.27 10.51 -8.91
N ALA A 124 4.16 10.12 -7.64
CA ALA A 124 2.91 9.63 -7.05
C ALA A 124 2.54 10.36 -5.76
N ILE A 125 1.27 10.23 -5.38
CA ILE A 125 0.73 10.77 -4.14
C ILE A 125 0.58 9.62 -3.13
N ILE A 126 1.07 9.81 -1.92
CA ILE A 126 0.80 8.94 -0.77
C ILE A 126 -0.33 9.61 0.01
N GLY A 127 -1.52 9.02 -0.06
CA GLY A 127 -2.73 9.63 0.47
C GLY A 127 -2.87 9.46 1.99
N GLY A 128 -3.32 10.51 2.68
CA GLY A 128 -3.72 10.44 4.09
C GLY A 128 -2.66 9.86 5.02
N VAL A 129 -1.46 10.46 5.05
CA VAL A 129 -0.30 9.83 5.72
C VAL A 129 -0.38 9.83 7.24
N GLY A 130 0.11 8.74 7.82
CA GLY A 130 0.38 8.60 9.25
C GLY A 130 1.23 7.35 9.53
N PRO A 131 2.49 7.46 10.00
CA PRO A 131 3.28 8.69 10.22
C PRO A 131 4.04 9.16 8.95
N ALA A 132 4.11 10.48 8.71
CA ALA A 132 4.82 11.06 7.56
C ALA A 132 6.32 10.74 7.52
N ALA A 133 6.97 10.71 8.69
CA ALA A 133 8.40 10.41 8.81
C ALA A 133 8.79 9.06 8.21
N TYR A 134 7.89 8.07 8.25
CA TYR A 134 8.11 6.75 7.66
C TYR A 134 8.31 6.85 6.14
N TYR A 135 7.42 7.58 5.44
CA TYR A 135 7.51 7.74 3.99
C TYR A 135 8.66 8.65 3.58
N GLN A 136 8.94 9.71 4.35
CA GLN A 136 10.11 10.56 4.14
C GLN A 136 11.41 9.75 4.23
N GLN A 137 11.55 8.88 5.24
CA GLN A 137 12.77 8.09 5.43
C GLN A 137 12.99 7.04 4.33
N ILE A 138 11.92 6.42 3.84
CA ILE A 138 12.05 5.26 2.93
C ILE A 138 12.13 5.68 1.47
N VAL A 139 11.34 6.67 1.03
CA VAL A 139 11.21 7.02 -0.39
C VAL A 139 11.38 8.52 -0.64
N ASP A 140 11.96 9.26 0.31
CA ASP A 140 12.14 10.71 0.26
C ASP A 140 10.85 11.50 -0.07
N ALA A 141 9.71 10.98 0.38
CA ALA A 141 8.42 11.64 0.16
C ALA A 141 8.41 13.02 0.85
N LYS A 142 7.79 14.01 0.20
CA LYS A 142 7.65 15.38 0.71
C LYS A 142 6.19 15.70 0.96
N ILE A 143 5.89 16.45 2.02
CA ILE A 143 4.53 16.91 2.29
C ILE A 143 4.04 17.79 1.13
N ILE A 144 2.82 17.55 0.66
CA ILE A 144 2.13 18.44 -0.27
C ILE A 144 1.51 19.56 0.55
N GLU A 145 1.91 20.80 0.31
CA GLU A 145 1.34 21.96 1.01
C GLU A 145 -0.17 22.04 0.81
N LYS A 146 -0.90 22.39 1.88
CA LYS A 146 -2.38 22.55 1.89
C LYS A 146 -3.18 21.27 1.64
N SER A 147 -2.54 20.10 1.73
CA SER A 147 -3.18 18.79 1.52
C SER A 147 -3.99 18.28 2.72
N GLU A 148 -4.18 19.09 3.78
CA GLU A 148 -5.12 18.75 4.86
C GLU A 148 -6.56 18.62 4.33
N LYS A 149 -6.84 19.26 3.18
CA LYS A 149 -8.03 19.07 2.35
C LYS A 149 -7.63 18.32 1.08
N SER A 150 -7.81 17.01 1.10
CA SER A 150 -7.53 16.11 -0.02
C SER A 150 -8.82 15.63 -0.69
N ILE A 151 -8.74 14.63 -1.57
CA ILE A 151 -9.87 13.91 -2.19
C ILE A 151 -10.88 13.39 -1.15
N TYR A 152 -10.43 13.22 0.09
CA TYR A 152 -11.24 12.76 1.23
C TYR A 152 -12.08 13.85 1.91
N GLN A 153 -12.00 15.13 1.49
CA GLN A 153 -12.60 16.25 2.24
C GLN A 153 -14.10 16.13 2.53
N ASN A 154 -14.85 15.45 1.66
CA ASN A 154 -16.29 15.23 1.77
C ASN A 154 -16.64 13.74 1.94
N LEU A 155 -15.69 12.92 2.39
CA LEU A 155 -15.90 11.48 2.57
C LEU A 155 -17.00 11.24 3.61
N LEU A 156 -18.03 10.49 3.22
CA LEU A 156 -19.06 10.02 4.15
C LEU A 156 -18.42 9.11 5.20
N LYS A 157 -18.87 9.22 6.45
CA LYS A 157 -18.37 8.41 7.55
C LYS A 157 -19.29 7.22 7.77
N GLN A 158 -18.69 6.06 8.02
CA GLN A 158 -19.44 4.91 8.53
C GLN A 158 -20.18 5.35 9.82
N PRO A 159 -21.43 4.92 10.01
CA PRO A 159 -22.09 5.10 11.30
C PRO A 159 -21.26 4.44 12.40
N LYS A 160 -21.24 5.09 13.58
CA LYS A 160 -20.58 4.54 14.77
C LYS A 160 -21.34 3.35 15.33
#